data_AF-A0A261G5S6-F1
#
_entry.id   AF-A0A261G5S6-F1
#
_cell.length_a   1.000
_cell.length_b   1.000
_cell.length_c   1.000
_cell.angle_alpha   90.00
_cell.angle_beta   90.00
_cell.angle_gamma   90.00
#
_symmetry.space_group_name_H-M   'P 1'
#
loop_
_entity.id
_entity.type
_entity.pdbx_description
1 polymer ?
#
loop_
_entity_poly.entity_id
_entity_poly.type
_entity_poly.pdbx_seq_one_letter_code
_entity_poly.pdbx_strand_id
1 'polypeptide(L)'
;MQETRHITILSASETGNSRGVAEDLLATVQPIFSNVRIVDSIDYECEDFAEEDILIMVTSTQGEGEPPFEAEDLYDFIMGKDAPKLVKMSFAVLGLGDSAYGESYNLMARQFDARYEQLGARRIMKHGECDFDYELAAQQWIHELMPVLQKELGLSQGAPQSKSKMQTSMEVGDAVVEDAVVDDAAISSAKTETSDVSNLSVTTQKPSQPDAEHRSAAPTHDSSPVESHAKAGNTNKSAKSGGFQEFRATLEERRLLTSSTSEKQVYSIRLRLPSLETTFLPGDMVTVQYPNSNKTVERLLKNAFADKASQVDARIVDILQSSKDITRNTPALIERYTQYAPESPFAGLPTDSQVLKDYAQTHPPYALFQDFPAQIAPDQMLALFTSSNRRLYSISNAASVSSGYIELTVTRVQFGFRDEHIVGECTNYLTSAPIGTPITISILSNKRFRLPEDRSSDIIMVGLGSAIAPYRAFLQERALRAGDSGRNWLIVGNRNPKQDYLYQDELERYRDQGILESLDIAWSRYGDVREHVQNVVLHQARKLYEWLESGAYLYICGHDHAVIASIEQSLTRAVMLSGRLSSEEAASYIAALQRTNHIQQ
;
A
#
# COMPACT_ATOMS: atom_id res chain seq x y z
N MET A 1 24.06 -10.34 -39.66
CA MET A 1 22.80 -10.63 -38.94
C MET A 1 22.28 -9.28 -38.44
N GLN A 2 20.98 -9.02 -38.44
CA GLN A 2 20.46 -7.90 -37.64
C GLN A 2 20.71 -8.27 -36.18
N GLU A 3 21.21 -7.33 -35.38
CA GLU A 3 21.30 -7.50 -33.93
C GLU A 3 19.87 -7.59 -33.38
N THR A 4 19.60 -8.64 -32.61
CA THR A 4 18.28 -8.93 -32.06
C THR A 4 18.02 -8.03 -30.87
N ARG A 5 17.62 -6.79 -31.13
CA ARG A 5 17.34 -5.76 -30.12
C ARG A 5 16.53 -6.32 -28.95
N HIS A 6 16.95 -5.99 -27.72
CA HIS A 6 16.23 -6.40 -26.51
C HIS A 6 15.20 -5.36 -26.08
N ILE A 7 14.21 -5.82 -25.32
CA ILE A 7 13.26 -4.97 -24.60
C ILE A 7 13.56 -5.09 -23.10
N THR A 8 13.83 -3.97 -22.44
CA THR A 8 13.89 -3.86 -20.98
C THR A 8 12.64 -3.14 -20.49
N ILE A 9 11.85 -3.81 -19.65
CA ILE A 9 10.73 -3.23 -18.93
C ILE A 9 11.22 -2.86 -17.52
N LEU A 10 11.14 -1.58 -17.14
CA LEU A 10 11.45 -1.13 -15.78
C LEU A 10 10.16 -0.91 -15.00
N SER A 11 10.05 -1.54 -13.83
CA SER A 11 9.05 -1.21 -12.82
C SER A 11 9.58 -0.12 -11.90
N ALA A 12 8.76 0.90 -11.65
CA ALA A 12 8.94 1.87 -10.57
C ALA A 12 7.63 1.98 -9.77
N SER A 13 7.60 1.34 -8.61
CA SER A 13 6.37 0.93 -7.92
C SER A 13 6.49 1.01 -6.39
N GLU A 14 5.74 1.91 -5.76
CA GLU A 14 5.74 2.01 -4.29
C GLU A 14 5.02 0.82 -3.62
N THR A 15 3.83 0.46 -4.13
CA THR A 15 2.91 -0.50 -3.48
C THR A 15 2.70 -1.80 -4.24
N GLY A 16 3.47 -2.01 -5.32
CA GLY A 16 3.36 -3.17 -6.23
C GLY A 16 2.51 -2.97 -7.50
N ASN A 17 1.70 -1.90 -7.60
CA ASN A 17 0.82 -1.67 -8.75
C ASN A 17 1.57 -1.57 -10.09
N SER A 18 2.60 -0.72 -10.20
CA SER A 18 3.36 -0.56 -11.45
C SER A 18 4.13 -1.84 -11.81
N ARG A 19 4.59 -2.59 -10.79
CA ARG A 19 5.22 -3.91 -10.97
C ARG A 19 4.23 -4.90 -11.59
N GLY A 20 2.99 -4.95 -11.09
CA GLY A 20 1.93 -5.78 -11.67
C GLY A 20 1.61 -5.42 -13.12
N VAL A 21 1.57 -4.12 -13.46
CA VAL A 21 1.39 -3.67 -14.86
C VAL A 21 2.58 -4.03 -15.74
N ALA A 22 3.81 -3.97 -15.20
CA ALA A 22 5.02 -4.41 -15.90
C ALA A 22 5.05 -5.94 -16.09
N GLU A 23 4.54 -6.73 -15.14
CA GLU A 23 4.34 -8.18 -15.26
C GLU A 23 3.29 -8.51 -16.35
N ASP A 24 2.15 -7.82 -16.39
CA ASP A 24 1.12 -7.96 -17.42
C ASP A 24 1.66 -7.60 -18.82
N LEU A 25 2.46 -6.53 -18.92
CA LEU A 25 3.16 -6.16 -20.14
C LEU A 25 4.16 -7.24 -20.57
N LEU A 26 4.98 -7.76 -19.65
CA LEU A 26 5.91 -8.86 -19.95
C LEU A 26 5.16 -10.09 -20.48
N ALA A 27 4.07 -10.50 -19.82
CA ALA A 27 3.25 -11.63 -20.24
C ALA A 27 2.61 -11.43 -21.62
N THR A 28 2.35 -10.18 -22.02
CA THR A 28 1.81 -9.82 -23.35
C THR A 28 2.89 -9.78 -24.43
N VAL A 29 4.10 -9.32 -24.09
CA VAL A 29 5.22 -9.12 -25.02
C VAL A 29 6.01 -10.42 -25.26
N GLN A 30 6.29 -11.20 -24.20
CA GLN A 30 7.15 -12.39 -24.24
C GLN A 30 6.71 -13.50 -25.21
N PRO A 31 5.40 -13.76 -25.48
CA PRO A 31 4.97 -14.74 -26.49
C PRO A 31 5.31 -14.35 -27.93
N ILE A 32 5.57 -13.07 -28.20
CA ILE A 32 5.89 -12.53 -29.53
C ILE A 32 7.39 -12.23 -29.65
N PHE A 33 8.04 -11.85 -28.55
CA PHE A 33 9.43 -11.42 -28.51
C PHE A 33 10.22 -12.21 -27.45
N SER A 34 11.27 -12.92 -27.87
CA SER A 34 12.04 -13.79 -26.96
C SER A 34 13.15 -13.08 -26.17
N ASN A 35 13.51 -11.85 -26.53
CA ASN A 35 14.59 -11.08 -25.89
C ASN A 35 14.00 -9.91 -25.07
N VAL A 36 13.31 -10.27 -23.98
CA VAL A 36 12.57 -9.34 -23.12
C VAL A 36 12.93 -9.63 -21.67
N ARG A 37 13.25 -8.59 -20.89
CA ARG A 37 13.44 -8.66 -19.44
C ARG A 37 12.55 -7.65 -18.72
N ILE A 38 12.14 -7.99 -17.50
CA ILE A 38 11.63 -7.05 -16.51
C ILE A 38 12.72 -6.85 -15.45
N VAL A 39 12.88 -5.63 -14.96
CA VAL A 39 13.77 -5.29 -13.83
C VAL A 39 13.04 -4.27 -12.94
N ASP A 40 13.10 -4.44 -11.62
CA ASP A 40 12.65 -3.43 -10.68
C ASP A 40 13.70 -2.32 -10.60
N SER A 41 13.29 -1.04 -10.58
CA SER A 41 14.19 0.10 -10.73
C SER A 41 15.29 0.19 -9.64
N ILE A 42 15.07 -0.45 -8.49
CA ILE A 42 16.01 -0.49 -7.37
C ILE A 42 17.10 -1.55 -7.54
N ASP A 43 16.85 -2.58 -8.35
CA ASP A 43 17.83 -3.58 -8.74
C ASP A 43 18.44 -3.27 -10.13
N TYR A 44 18.23 -2.05 -10.63
CA TYR A 44 18.73 -1.60 -11.92
C TYR A 44 20.08 -0.86 -11.79
N GLU A 45 21.13 -1.43 -12.39
CA GLU A 45 22.45 -0.81 -12.46
C GLU A 45 22.43 0.37 -13.45
N CYS A 46 22.59 1.59 -12.95
CA CYS A 46 22.46 2.82 -13.75
C CYS A 46 23.49 2.91 -14.90
N GLU A 47 24.63 2.24 -14.78
CA GLU A 47 25.66 2.14 -15.81
C GLU A 47 25.17 1.43 -17.09
N ASP A 48 24.23 0.49 -16.98
CA ASP A 48 23.68 -0.26 -18.13
C ASP A 48 22.74 0.62 -18.99
N PHE A 49 22.27 1.77 -18.48
CA PHE A 49 21.22 2.59 -19.09
C PHE A 49 21.56 3.12 -20.49
N ALA A 50 22.84 3.26 -20.81
CA ALA A 50 23.31 3.71 -22.13
C ALA A 50 23.26 2.60 -23.21
N GLU A 51 23.21 1.33 -22.80
CA GLU A 51 23.25 0.15 -23.67
C GLU A 51 21.84 -0.42 -23.96
N GLU A 52 20.78 0.23 -23.49
CA GLU A 52 19.40 -0.19 -23.70
C GLU A 52 18.89 0.09 -25.13
N ASP A 53 18.32 -0.94 -25.77
CA ASP A 53 17.80 -0.88 -27.14
C ASP A 53 16.36 -0.34 -27.21
N ILE A 54 15.47 -0.96 -26.42
CA ILE A 54 14.07 -0.57 -26.24
C ILE A 54 13.75 -0.57 -24.75
N LEU A 55 13.46 0.60 -24.20
CA LEU A 55 13.11 0.78 -22.79
C LEU A 55 11.61 1.06 -22.63
N ILE A 56 10.94 0.32 -21.76
CA ILE A 56 9.55 0.61 -21.37
C ILE A 56 9.53 0.87 -19.87
N MET A 57 9.33 2.11 -19.46
CA MET A 57 9.22 2.51 -18.05
C MET A 57 7.76 2.45 -17.61
N VAL A 58 7.45 1.71 -16.54
CA VAL A 58 6.14 1.67 -15.90
C VAL A 58 6.28 2.22 -14.49
N THR A 59 5.87 3.46 -14.27
CA THR A 59 6.17 4.20 -13.04
C THR A 59 4.93 4.72 -12.34
N SER A 60 4.91 4.68 -11.02
CA SER A 60 3.93 5.41 -10.21
C SER A 60 4.44 6.82 -9.88
N THR A 61 3.59 7.72 -9.40
CA THR A 61 4.02 9.02 -8.84
C THR A 61 3.62 9.08 -7.36
N GLN A 62 4.51 9.55 -6.49
CA GLN A 62 4.26 9.70 -5.05
C GLN A 62 4.12 11.17 -4.65
N GLY A 63 3.37 11.45 -3.59
CA GLY A 63 3.28 12.77 -2.97
C GLY A 63 3.14 13.92 -3.98
N GLU A 64 4.02 14.91 -3.84
CA GLU A 64 4.06 16.13 -4.68
C GLU A 64 4.84 15.94 -5.99
N GLY A 65 4.59 14.82 -6.67
CA GLY A 65 5.16 14.55 -8.00
C GLY A 65 6.49 13.79 -7.99
N GLU A 66 6.75 13.06 -6.91
CA GLU A 66 8.00 12.42 -6.55
C GLU A 66 8.14 11.02 -7.15
N PRO A 67 9.36 10.50 -7.36
CA PRO A 67 9.55 9.14 -7.83
C PRO A 67 9.10 8.15 -6.75
N PRO A 68 8.64 6.95 -7.13
CA PRO A 68 8.51 5.82 -6.21
C PRO A 68 9.86 5.56 -5.53
N PHE A 69 9.85 5.08 -4.30
CA PHE A 69 11.07 4.84 -3.53
C PHE A 69 12.06 3.97 -4.30
N GLU A 70 11.57 2.91 -4.95
CA GLU A 70 12.41 2.00 -5.75
C GLU A 70 13.02 2.65 -7.02
N ALA A 71 12.74 3.92 -7.31
CA ALA A 71 13.28 4.64 -8.46
C ALA A 71 14.01 5.94 -8.09
N GLU A 72 14.25 6.26 -6.80
CA GLU A 72 14.95 7.51 -6.42
C GLU A 72 16.34 7.63 -7.05
N ASP A 73 17.21 6.62 -6.89
CA ASP A 73 18.59 6.68 -7.39
C ASP A 73 18.64 6.71 -8.93
N LEU A 74 17.75 5.94 -9.58
CA LEU A 74 17.59 5.93 -11.04
C LEU A 74 17.11 7.30 -11.56
N TYR A 75 16.15 7.92 -10.88
CA TYR A 75 15.66 9.26 -11.19
C TYR A 75 16.76 10.31 -11.02
N ASP A 76 17.48 10.32 -9.89
CA ASP A 76 18.59 11.25 -9.62
C ASP A 76 19.69 11.13 -10.68
N PHE A 77 20.03 9.90 -11.10
CA PHE A 77 21.00 9.65 -12.17
C PHE A 77 20.53 10.22 -13.53
N ILE A 78 19.30 9.88 -13.94
CA ILE A 78 18.73 10.29 -15.25
C ILE A 78 18.49 11.81 -15.34
N MET A 79 18.00 12.42 -14.26
CA MET A 79 17.78 13.87 -14.19
C MET A 79 19.08 14.65 -13.94
N GLY A 80 20.10 13.98 -13.41
CA GLY A 80 21.43 14.51 -13.13
C GLY A 80 22.21 14.96 -14.36
N LYS A 81 23.38 15.57 -14.11
CA LYS A 81 24.26 16.12 -15.15
C LYS A 81 25.08 15.05 -15.87
N ASP A 82 25.30 13.93 -15.22
CA ASP A 82 26.12 12.82 -15.68
C ASP A 82 25.32 11.77 -16.49
N ALA A 83 24.02 12.03 -16.69
CA ALA A 83 23.13 11.18 -17.49
C ALA A 83 23.67 10.95 -18.92
N PRO A 84 23.71 9.70 -19.40
CA PRO A 84 24.28 9.35 -20.69
C PRO A 84 23.42 9.85 -21.86
N LYS A 85 24.02 9.95 -23.05
CA LYS A 85 23.29 10.20 -24.29
C LYS A 85 22.66 8.91 -24.81
N LEU A 86 21.37 8.93 -25.08
CA LEU A 86 20.56 7.75 -25.36
C LEU A 86 20.23 7.59 -26.85
N VAL A 87 21.14 8.02 -27.73
CA VAL A 87 20.90 8.22 -29.19
C VAL A 87 20.44 6.95 -29.93
N LYS A 88 20.74 5.76 -29.40
CA LYS A 88 20.31 4.46 -29.95
C LYS A 88 19.00 3.96 -29.35
N MET A 89 18.68 4.40 -28.13
CA MET A 89 17.56 3.89 -27.35
C MET A 89 16.23 4.36 -27.97
N SER A 90 15.27 3.45 -28.03
CA SER A 90 13.88 3.76 -28.32
C SER A 90 13.05 3.54 -27.05
N PHE A 91 12.05 4.36 -26.76
CA PHE A 91 11.36 4.27 -25.47
C PHE A 91 9.87 4.57 -25.48
N ALA A 92 9.18 4.05 -24.48
CA ALA A 92 7.82 4.41 -24.10
C ALA A 92 7.70 4.48 -22.56
N VAL A 93 6.76 5.28 -22.05
CA VAL A 93 6.53 5.42 -20.60
C VAL A 93 5.04 5.27 -20.30
N LEU A 94 4.70 4.52 -19.26
CA LEU A 94 3.36 4.41 -18.70
C LEU A 94 3.38 4.89 -17.25
N GLY A 95 2.58 5.92 -16.96
CA GLY A 95 2.39 6.43 -15.62
C GLY A 95 1.16 5.84 -14.92
N LEU A 96 1.29 5.55 -13.63
CA LEU A 96 0.21 5.33 -12.69
C LEU A 96 0.16 6.51 -11.71
N GLY A 97 -0.92 7.27 -11.73
CA GLY A 97 -1.14 8.42 -10.86
C GLY A 97 -2.56 8.43 -10.30
N ASP A 98 -2.89 9.49 -9.58
CA ASP A 98 -4.24 9.77 -9.08
C ASP A 98 -4.53 11.25 -9.32
N SER A 99 -5.61 11.56 -10.04
CA SER A 99 -5.93 12.94 -10.43
C SER A 99 -6.34 13.83 -9.26
N ALA A 100 -6.60 13.25 -8.08
CA ALA A 100 -6.79 13.99 -6.83
C ALA A 100 -5.54 14.80 -6.41
N TYR A 101 -4.35 14.46 -6.93
CA TYR A 101 -3.09 15.18 -6.69
C TYR A 101 -2.87 16.38 -7.63
N GLY A 102 -3.85 16.75 -8.46
CA GLY A 102 -3.80 17.98 -9.27
C GLY A 102 -2.61 18.04 -10.23
N GLU A 103 -1.71 19.01 -10.05
CA GLU A 103 -0.54 19.20 -10.93
C GLU A 103 0.48 18.04 -10.85
N SER A 104 0.53 17.35 -9.72
CA SER A 104 1.40 16.20 -9.45
C SER A 104 0.90 14.90 -10.11
N TYR A 105 -0.35 14.86 -10.61
CA TYR A 105 -0.93 13.71 -11.31
C TYR A 105 -0.04 13.19 -12.44
N ASN A 106 0.52 11.98 -12.34
CA ASN A 106 1.44 11.40 -13.34
C ASN A 106 2.71 12.22 -13.65
N LEU A 107 3.14 13.12 -12.75
CA LEU A 107 4.31 13.97 -13.01
C LEU A 107 5.58 13.16 -13.29
N MET A 108 5.76 12.02 -12.62
CA MET A 108 6.94 11.17 -12.79
C MET A 108 7.07 10.58 -14.20
N ALA A 109 5.96 10.10 -14.76
CA ALA A 109 5.92 9.60 -16.13
C ALA A 109 6.23 10.70 -17.15
N ARG A 110 5.69 11.92 -16.95
CA ARG A 110 5.99 13.09 -17.80
C ARG A 110 7.47 13.48 -17.72
N GLN A 111 8.06 13.45 -16.52
CA GLN A 111 9.46 13.81 -16.31
C GLN A 111 10.40 12.80 -17.01
N PHE A 112 10.20 11.50 -16.81
CA PHE A 112 10.98 10.47 -17.51
C PHE A 112 10.83 10.56 -19.04
N ASP A 113 9.60 10.66 -19.55
CA ASP A 113 9.34 10.77 -21.00
C ASP A 113 10.05 11.98 -21.64
N ALA A 114 9.89 13.16 -21.04
CA ALA A 114 10.54 14.38 -21.51
C ALA A 114 12.07 14.29 -21.40
N ARG A 115 12.59 13.66 -20.34
CA ARG A 115 14.03 13.56 -20.10
C ARG A 115 14.71 12.59 -21.07
N TYR A 116 14.10 11.45 -21.37
CA TYR A 116 14.65 10.50 -22.34
C TYR A 116 14.78 11.10 -23.74
N GLU A 117 13.79 11.90 -24.17
CA GLU A 117 13.87 12.65 -25.42
C GLU A 117 14.96 13.73 -25.39
N GLN A 118 15.12 14.47 -24.29
CA GLN A 118 16.21 15.44 -24.11
C GLN A 118 17.61 14.80 -24.18
N LEU A 119 17.76 13.56 -23.67
CA LEU A 119 19.00 12.79 -23.74
C LEU A 119 19.24 12.14 -25.12
N GLY A 120 18.28 12.28 -26.06
CA GLY A 120 18.40 11.87 -27.45
C GLY A 120 17.78 10.52 -27.80
N ALA A 121 17.06 9.89 -26.86
CA ALA A 121 16.29 8.68 -27.15
C ALA A 121 15.07 9.01 -28.02
N ARG A 122 14.60 8.04 -28.81
CA ARG A 122 13.40 8.21 -29.64
C ARG A 122 12.17 7.63 -28.96
N ARG A 123 11.20 8.49 -28.64
CA ARG A 123 9.86 8.09 -28.22
C ARG A 123 9.17 7.28 -29.32
N ILE A 124 8.69 6.07 -29.02
CA ILE A 124 7.98 5.20 -29.98
C ILE A 124 6.46 5.35 -29.91
N MET A 125 5.93 5.72 -28.74
CA MET A 125 4.52 5.94 -28.46
C MET A 125 4.40 7.08 -27.43
N LYS A 126 3.34 7.88 -27.48
CA LYS A 126 3.06 8.90 -26.45
C LYS A 126 3.00 8.21 -25.07
N HIS A 127 3.52 8.86 -24.03
CA HIS A 127 3.39 8.36 -22.67
C HIS A 127 1.91 8.17 -22.28
N GLY A 128 1.64 7.10 -21.54
CA GLY A 128 0.34 6.85 -20.93
C GLY A 128 0.24 7.50 -19.55
N GLU A 129 -0.96 7.93 -19.18
CA GLU A 129 -1.26 8.50 -17.86
C GLU A 129 -2.52 7.80 -17.34
N CYS A 130 -2.35 6.84 -16.43
CA CYS A 130 -3.44 6.16 -15.75
C CYS A 130 -3.85 6.91 -14.48
N ASP A 131 -5.15 6.95 -14.20
CA ASP A 131 -5.70 7.42 -12.93
C ASP A 131 -5.77 6.29 -11.89
N PHE A 132 -6.28 6.57 -10.68
CA PHE A 132 -6.30 5.63 -9.54
C PHE A 132 -6.87 4.24 -9.87
N ASP A 133 -7.88 4.18 -10.74
CA ASP A 133 -8.47 2.95 -11.29
C ASP A 133 -7.71 2.52 -12.58
N TYR A 134 -6.41 2.30 -12.43
CA TYR A 134 -5.43 2.30 -13.52
C TYR A 134 -5.54 1.13 -14.51
N GLU A 135 -6.08 -0.01 -14.08
CA GLU A 135 -5.83 -1.29 -14.77
C GLU A 135 -6.37 -1.33 -16.21
N LEU A 136 -7.55 -0.76 -16.47
CA LEU A 136 -8.12 -0.72 -17.83
C LEU A 136 -7.34 0.21 -18.76
N ALA A 137 -6.95 1.39 -18.28
CA ALA A 137 -6.14 2.33 -19.03
C ALA A 137 -4.74 1.76 -19.35
N ALA A 138 -4.16 1.04 -18.38
CA ALA A 138 -2.90 0.32 -18.57
C ALA A 138 -3.02 -0.80 -19.62
N GLN A 139 -4.07 -1.63 -19.54
CA GLN A 139 -4.32 -2.70 -20.53
C GLN A 139 -4.56 -2.14 -21.94
N GLN A 140 -5.32 -1.06 -22.08
CA GLN A 140 -5.51 -0.40 -23.38
C GLN A 140 -4.18 0.14 -23.93
N TRP A 141 -3.37 0.80 -23.09
CA TRP A 141 -2.07 1.33 -23.50
C TRP A 141 -1.09 0.21 -23.91
N ILE A 142 -1.06 -0.91 -23.17
CA ILE A 142 -0.29 -2.11 -23.54
C ILE A 142 -0.75 -2.63 -24.91
N HIS A 143 -2.06 -2.77 -25.14
CA HIS A 143 -2.61 -3.23 -26.42
C HIS A 143 -2.25 -2.29 -27.59
N GLU A 144 -2.27 -0.96 -27.37
CA GLU A 144 -1.84 0.03 -28.36
C GLU A 144 -0.32 0.02 -28.62
N LEU A 145 0.50 -0.32 -27.61
CA LEU A 145 1.95 -0.45 -27.73
C LEU A 145 2.38 -1.68 -28.55
N MET A 146 1.64 -2.79 -28.50
CA MET A 146 2.00 -4.03 -29.22
C MET A 146 2.25 -3.86 -30.73
N PRO A 147 1.38 -3.23 -31.54
CA PRO A 147 1.65 -3.01 -32.97
C PRO A 147 2.81 -2.02 -33.20
N VAL A 148 3.09 -1.12 -32.26
CA VAL A 148 4.26 -0.22 -32.31
C VAL A 148 5.54 -1.03 -32.13
N LEU A 149 5.62 -1.89 -31.11
CA LEU A 149 6.78 -2.76 -30.87
C LEU A 149 7.05 -3.72 -32.04
N GLN A 150 6.00 -4.32 -32.62
CA GLN A 150 6.12 -5.17 -33.81
C GLN A 150 6.77 -4.42 -34.98
N LYS A 151 6.27 -3.22 -35.29
CA LYS A 151 6.83 -2.37 -36.35
C LYS A 151 8.28 -1.96 -36.04
N GLU A 152 8.55 -1.59 -34.80
CA GLU A 152 9.85 -1.12 -34.32
C GLU A 152 10.95 -2.20 -34.35
N LEU A 153 10.55 -3.47 -34.20
CA LEU A 153 11.42 -4.64 -34.34
C LEU A 153 11.36 -5.28 -35.74
N GLY A 154 10.70 -4.62 -36.71
CA GLY A 154 10.65 -5.06 -38.11
C GLY A 154 9.79 -6.31 -38.37
N LEU A 155 8.95 -6.72 -37.42
CA LEU A 155 7.99 -7.81 -37.61
C LEU A 155 6.80 -7.31 -38.43
N SER A 156 6.66 -7.83 -39.65
CA SER A 156 5.49 -7.56 -40.49
C SER A 156 4.23 -8.14 -39.85
N GLN A 157 3.15 -7.34 -39.80
CA GLN A 157 1.84 -7.79 -39.34
C GLN A 157 1.40 -9.06 -40.10
N GLY A 158 1.32 -10.19 -39.39
CA GLY A 158 0.64 -11.37 -39.89
C GLY A 158 -0.83 -11.06 -40.11
N ALA A 159 -1.35 -11.37 -41.29
CA ALA A 159 -2.76 -11.10 -41.62
C ALA A 159 -3.69 -11.76 -40.58
N PRO A 160 -4.80 -11.10 -40.17
CA PRO A 160 -5.74 -11.67 -39.23
C PRO A 160 -6.27 -12.99 -39.79
N GLN A 161 -6.12 -14.09 -39.03
CA GLN A 161 -6.61 -15.39 -39.46
C GLN A 161 -8.12 -15.32 -39.70
N SER A 162 -8.53 -15.79 -40.87
CA SER A 162 -9.93 -15.81 -41.30
C SER A 162 -10.82 -16.46 -40.25
N LYS A 163 -11.93 -15.80 -39.91
CA LYS A 163 -12.99 -16.36 -39.06
C LYS A 163 -13.41 -17.73 -39.62
N SER A 164 -13.09 -18.80 -38.91
CA SER A 164 -13.62 -20.12 -39.22
C SER A 164 -15.13 -20.09 -39.01
N LYS A 165 -15.89 -20.20 -40.11
CA LYS A 165 -17.33 -20.47 -40.03
C LYS A 165 -17.50 -21.91 -39.54
N MET A 166 -17.84 -22.09 -38.27
CA MET A 166 -18.48 -23.34 -37.86
C MET A 166 -19.85 -23.42 -38.55
N GLN A 167 -19.98 -24.39 -39.47
CA GLN A 167 -21.28 -24.81 -39.98
C GLN A 167 -22.00 -25.58 -38.86
N THR A 168 -23.04 -24.98 -38.30
CA THR A 168 -24.02 -25.73 -37.51
C THR A 168 -25.15 -26.15 -38.42
N SER A 169 -25.08 -27.40 -38.89
CA SER A 169 -26.23 -28.06 -39.52
C SER A 169 -27.14 -28.56 -38.41
N MET A 170 -28.37 -28.06 -38.32
CA MET A 170 -29.44 -28.74 -37.58
C MET A 170 -30.76 -28.57 -38.32
N GLU A 171 -31.53 -29.65 -38.36
CA GLU A 171 -32.67 -29.83 -39.27
C GLU A 171 -33.93 -29.12 -38.77
N VAL A 172 -34.81 -28.80 -39.72
CA VAL A 172 -36.11 -28.17 -39.47
C VAL A 172 -37.10 -29.22 -38.94
N GLY A 173 -37.73 -28.94 -37.81
CA GLY A 173 -38.89 -29.66 -37.30
C GLY A 173 -40.06 -28.71 -37.03
N ASP A 174 -41.09 -28.77 -37.86
CA ASP A 174 -42.34 -28.02 -37.69
C ASP A 174 -43.14 -28.52 -36.47
N ALA A 175 -43.66 -27.59 -35.65
CA ALA A 175 -44.87 -27.80 -34.85
C ALA A 175 -45.51 -26.46 -34.39
N VAL A 176 -46.43 -25.95 -35.22
CA VAL A 176 -47.74 -25.37 -34.88
C VAL A 176 -47.90 -24.45 -33.64
N VAL A 177 -48.30 -23.22 -33.95
CA VAL A 177 -48.92 -22.18 -33.09
C VAL A 177 -50.15 -22.65 -32.29
N GLU A 178 -50.32 -22.09 -31.08
CA GLU A 178 -51.65 -21.76 -30.57
C GLU A 178 -51.60 -20.44 -29.75
N ASP A 179 -52.57 -19.55 -30.01
CA ASP A 179 -52.70 -18.19 -29.46
C ASP A 179 -53.63 -18.17 -28.24
N ALA A 180 -53.33 -17.37 -27.22
CA ALA A 180 -54.31 -16.99 -26.19
C ALA A 180 -53.96 -15.66 -25.47
N VAL A 181 -54.59 -14.57 -25.93
CA VAL A 181 -54.93 -13.38 -25.12
C VAL A 181 -56.17 -13.77 -24.28
N VAL A 182 -56.47 -13.42 -23.02
CA VAL A 182 -56.57 -12.15 -22.24
C VAL A 182 -56.42 -12.52 -20.73
N ASP A 183 -56.51 -11.67 -19.68
CA ASP A 183 -56.98 -10.29 -19.50
C ASP A 183 -56.28 -9.59 -18.30
N ASP A 184 -56.64 -8.33 -18.02
CA ASP A 184 -56.16 -7.47 -16.91
C ASP A 184 -57.14 -7.47 -15.71
N ALA A 185 -56.64 -7.42 -14.45
CA ALA A 185 -57.42 -7.04 -13.25
C ALA A 185 -56.58 -6.86 -11.97
N ALA A 186 -56.77 -5.74 -11.27
CA ALA A 186 -56.21 -5.44 -9.93
C ALA A 186 -57.19 -5.75 -8.77
N ILE A 187 -56.69 -5.69 -7.51
CA ILE A 187 -57.35 -5.51 -6.17
C ILE A 187 -56.44 -6.20 -5.13
N SER A 188 -55.68 -5.51 -4.26
CA SER A 188 -56.02 -4.67 -3.09
C SER A 188 -56.24 -5.41 -1.75
N SER A 189 -55.47 -4.98 -0.74
CA SER A 189 -55.79 -4.85 0.72
C SER A 189 -56.15 -6.05 1.62
N ALA A 190 -55.27 -6.33 2.60
CA ALA A 190 -55.51 -6.51 4.06
C ALA A 190 -54.20 -7.07 4.70
N LYS A 191 -53.60 -6.68 5.84
CA LYS A 191 -53.97 -6.04 7.13
C LYS A 191 -54.71 -6.91 8.17
N THR A 192 -53.90 -7.54 9.04
CA THR A 192 -54.13 -7.96 10.44
C THR A 192 -52.73 -8.26 11.04
N GLU A 193 -52.23 -7.82 12.21
CA GLU A 193 -52.80 -7.55 13.55
C GLU A 193 -53.52 -8.77 14.14
N THR A 194 -53.25 -9.31 15.35
CA THR A 194 -52.38 -8.99 16.51
C THR A 194 -52.34 -10.22 17.43
N SER A 195 -51.29 -10.42 18.25
CA SER A 195 -51.43 -10.59 19.73
C SER A 195 -50.13 -11.00 20.46
N ASP A 196 -49.76 -10.21 21.47
CA ASP A 196 -48.94 -10.66 22.60
C ASP A 196 -49.69 -11.69 23.47
N VAL A 197 -48.97 -12.58 24.16
CA VAL A 197 -48.99 -12.65 25.65
C VAL A 197 -47.64 -13.15 26.19
N SER A 198 -47.17 -12.55 27.28
CA SER A 198 -45.99 -12.93 28.05
C SER A 198 -46.28 -13.98 29.13
N ASN A 199 -45.26 -14.76 29.56
CA ASN A 199 -44.70 -14.66 30.93
C ASN A 199 -43.74 -15.81 31.34
N LEU A 200 -42.64 -15.40 32.00
CA LEU A 200 -41.96 -16.04 33.16
C LEU A 200 -41.43 -17.50 32.99
N SER A 201 -40.32 -17.91 33.61
CA SER A 201 -39.77 -17.46 34.91
C SER A 201 -38.24 -17.57 35.04
N VAL A 202 -37.70 -16.86 36.04
CA VAL A 202 -36.29 -16.82 36.47
C VAL A 202 -35.99 -17.97 37.44
N THR A 203 -34.75 -18.51 37.46
CA THR A 203 -34.09 -18.96 38.69
C THR A 203 -32.57 -18.82 38.59
N THR A 204 -31.98 -18.13 39.57
CA THR A 204 -30.54 -17.94 39.80
C THR A 204 -29.94 -19.06 40.66
N GLN A 205 -28.69 -19.46 40.45
CA GLN A 205 -27.74 -19.74 41.56
C GLN A 205 -26.27 -19.97 41.15
N LYS A 206 -25.38 -19.41 41.97
CA LYS A 206 -23.96 -19.70 42.25
C LYS A 206 -23.82 -19.42 43.78
N PRO A 207 -22.72 -19.75 44.50
CA PRO A 207 -21.49 -20.44 44.12
C PRO A 207 -21.00 -21.52 45.12
N SER A 208 -19.96 -22.29 44.75
CA SER A 208 -19.03 -22.89 45.74
C SER A 208 -17.69 -23.37 45.13
N GLN A 209 -16.62 -23.01 45.84
CA GLN A 209 -15.34 -23.72 46.06
C GLN A 209 -15.20 -23.80 47.61
N PRO A 210 -14.32 -24.63 48.23
CA PRO A 210 -13.00 -25.08 47.75
C PRO A 210 -12.71 -26.57 47.99
N ASP A 211 -11.51 -27.05 47.62
CA ASP A 211 -10.52 -27.65 48.55
C ASP A 211 -9.23 -28.10 47.83
N ALA A 212 -8.21 -28.48 48.59
CA ALA A 212 -6.80 -28.47 48.18
C ALA A 212 -6.06 -29.83 48.25
N GLU A 213 -4.78 -29.78 47.84
CA GLU A 213 -3.70 -30.75 48.06
C GLU A 213 -3.76 -32.15 47.40
N HIS A 214 -2.81 -32.40 46.48
CA HIS A 214 -1.82 -33.47 46.71
C HIS A 214 -0.49 -33.25 45.98
N ARG A 215 0.59 -33.78 46.57
CA ARG A 215 1.98 -33.67 46.10
C ARG A 215 2.41 -34.92 45.32
N SER A 216 3.26 -34.77 44.30
CA SER A 216 4.30 -35.74 43.87
C SER A 216 5.08 -35.12 42.69
N ALA A 217 6.27 -34.57 42.90
CA ALA A 217 7.59 -35.23 42.78
C ALA A 217 8.07 -35.42 41.31
N ALA A 218 9.26 -34.89 41.02
CA ALA A 218 9.90 -34.95 39.71
C ALA A 218 10.57 -36.32 39.43
N PRO A 219 11.00 -36.54 38.19
CA PRO A 219 12.41 -36.90 38.02
C PRO A 219 13.14 -36.02 36.98
N THR A 220 14.38 -35.70 37.31
CA THR A 220 15.40 -35.18 36.39
C THR A 220 15.83 -36.26 35.40
N HIS A 221 15.99 -35.94 34.12
CA HIS A 221 16.95 -36.66 33.27
C HIS A 221 17.71 -35.73 32.33
N ASP A 222 19.01 -35.70 32.56
CA ASP A 222 20.06 -35.20 31.67
C ASP A 222 20.07 -36.01 30.35
N SER A 223 20.14 -35.32 29.21
CA SER A 223 20.65 -35.89 27.94
C SER A 223 20.86 -34.81 26.88
N SER A 224 22.10 -34.38 26.70
CA SER A 224 22.58 -33.76 25.45
C SER A 224 22.44 -34.74 24.28
N PRO A 225 22.21 -34.22 23.05
CA PRO A 225 22.89 -34.81 21.91
C PRO A 225 23.58 -33.79 20.99
N VAL A 226 24.90 -33.96 20.90
CA VAL A 226 25.66 -34.17 19.66
C VAL A 226 25.50 -33.13 18.54
N GLU A 227 26.52 -32.29 18.42
CA GLU A 227 26.84 -31.54 17.20
C GLU A 227 27.08 -32.49 16.01
N SER A 228 26.56 -32.16 14.83
CA SER A 228 27.06 -32.72 13.57
C SER A 228 27.54 -31.59 12.65
N HIS A 229 28.86 -31.51 12.46
CA HIS A 229 29.47 -30.52 11.58
C HIS A 229 29.19 -30.83 10.11
N ALA A 230 28.42 -29.97 9.43
CA ALA A 230 28.47 -29.80 7.98
C ALA A 230 29.17 -28.46 7.68
N LYS A 231 30.32 -28.50 7.00
CA LYS A 231 31.15 -27.30 6.77
C LYS A 231 30.52 -26.36 5.74
N ALA A 232 30.57 -25.06 6.05
CA ALA A 232 30.19 -24.00 5.13
C ALA A 232 31.08 -23.97 3.88
N GLY A 233 30.45 -23.93 2.70
CA GLY A 233 31.05 -23.45 1.46
C GLY A 233 30.81 -21.96 1.32
N ASN A 234 31.51 -21.13 2.10
CA ASN A 234 31.31 -19.69 2.07
C ASN A 234 32.04 -19.06 0.88
N THR A 235 31.29 -18.66 -0.16
CA THR A 235 31.81 -17.84 -1.26
C THR A 235 31.19 -16.44 -1.22
N ASN A 236 31.65 -15.62 -0.27
CA ASN A 236 31.40 -14.19 -0.28
C ASN A 236 32.04 -13.56 -1.53
N LYS A 237 31.23 -13.36 -2.58
CA LYS A 237 31.47 -12.24 -3.49
C LYS A 237 31.01 -10.96 -2.78
N SER A 238 31.85 -9.94 -2.81
CA SER A 238 31.49 -8.61 -2.32
C SER A 238 30.34 -8.04 -3.14
N ALA A 239 29.16 -7.86 -2.53
CA ALA A 239 28.12 -7.04 -3.10
C ALA A 239 28.55 -5.56 -3.03
N LYS A 240 28.67 -4.94 -4.20
CA LYS A 240 28.57 -3.50 -4.42
C LYS A 240 27.29 -3.27 -5.23
N SER A 241 26.81 -2.02 -5.26
CA SER A 241 25.52 -1.52 -5.78
C SER A 241 24.34 -1.63 -4.81
N GLY A 242 23.37 -0.72 -4.98
CA GLY A 242 22.34 -0.35 -4.00
C GLY A 242 21.03 -1.15 -4.09
N GLY A 243 21.10 -2.44 -4.44
CA GLY A 243 19.93 -3.30 -4.61
C GLY A 243 19.11 -3.56 -3.34
N PHE A 244 17.90 -4.11 -3.52
CA PHE A 244 16.89 -4.31 -2.47
C PHE A 244 17.30 -5.39 -1.47
N GLN A 245 18.09 -5.06 -0.44
CA GLN A 245 18.55 -6.07 0.52
C GLN A 245 17.39 -6.62 1.37
N GLU A 246 17.00 -7.87 1.10
CA GLU A 246 16.05 -8.60 1.93
C GLU A 246 16.70 -9.14 3.21
N PHE A 247 16.02 -8.95 4.33
CA PHE A 247 16.39 -9.46 5.63
C PHE A 247 15.31 -10.42 6.16
N ARG A 248 15.72 -11.52 6.79
CA ARG A 248 14.83 -12.36 7.60
C ARG A 248 14.88 -11.88 9.05
N ALA A 249 14.03 -10.92 9.38
CA ALA A 249 13.89 -10.44 10.75
C ALA A 249 13.05 -11.42 11.60
N THR A 250 13.25 -11.44 12.91
CA THR A 250 12.45 -12.25 13.85
C THR A 250 11.41 -11.36 14.54
N LEU A 251 10.12 -11.74 14.53
CA LEU A 251 9.12 -11.10 15.39
C LEU A 251 9.46 -11.38 16.87
N GLU A 252 9.93 -10.36 17.59
CA GLU A 252 10.47 -10.51 18.94
C GLU A 252 9.49 -10.02 20.03
N GLU A 253 8.81 -8.90 19.80
CA GLU A 253 7.83 -8.35 20.75
C GLU A 253 6.58 -7.84 20.02
N ARG A 254 5.42 -8.02 20.65
CA ARG A 254 4.16 -7.39 20.27
C ARG A 254 3.48 -6.83 21.51
N ARG A 255 3.35 -5.51 21.59
CA ARG A 255 2.73 -4.79 22.71
C ARG A 255 1.54 -3.98 22.22
N LEU A 256 0.36 -4.18 22.78
CA LEU A 256 -0.80 -3.30 22.52
C LEU A 256 -0.53 -1.94 23.18
N LEU A 257 -0.66 -0.85 22.41
CA LEU A 257 -0.46 0.53 22.87
C LEU A 257 -1.77 1.21 23.27
N THR A 258 -2.88 0.80 22.66
CA THR A 258 -4.22 1.24 23.04
C THR A 258 -4.76 0.43 24.22
N SER A 259 -5.78 0.94 24.90
CA SER A 259 -6.58 0.12 25.81
C SER A 259 -7.16 -1.09 25.07
N SER A 260 -7.29 -2.23 25.76
CA SER A 260 -8.04 -3.40 25.27
C SER A 260 -9.52 -3.10 24.99
N THR A 261 -10.04 -1.98 25.51
CA THR A 261 -11.40 -1.47 25.28
C THR A 261 -11.50 -0.46 24.13
N SER A 262 -10.39 -0.08 23.46
CA SER A 262 -10.48 0.79 22.29
C SER A 262 -11.08 0.03 21.09
N GLU A 263 -11.98 0.68 20.37
CA GLU A 263 -12.48 0.23 19.05
C GLU A 263 -11.35 0.09 18.01
N LYS A 264 -10.21 0.79 18.16
CA LYS A 264 -9.04 0.65 17.28
C LYS A 264 -7.89 0.07 18.10
N GLN A 265 -7.31 -1.03 17.64
CA GLN A 265 -6.15 -1.64 18.26
C GLN A 265 -4.88 -1.15 17.55
N VAL A 266 -3.98 -0.49 18.28
CA VAL A 266 -2.65 -0.10 17.77
C VAL A 266 -1.58 -0.84 18.56
N TYR A 267 -0.60 -1.39 17.87
CA TYR A 267 0.47 -2.21 18.44
C TYR A 267 1.84 -1.60 18.17
N SER A 268 2.76 -1.76 19.12
CA SER A 268 4.19 -1.72 18.89
C SER A 268 4.65 -3.13 18.51
N ILE A 269 5.26 -3.28 17.36
CA ILE A 269 5.80 -4.55 16.85
C ILE A 269 7.32 -4.43 16.76
N ARG A 270 8.08 -5.26 17.47
CA ARG A 270 9.55 -5.30 17.37
C ARG A 270 10.00 -6.44 16.47
N LEU A 271 10.77 -6.12 15.45
CA LEU A 271 11.39 -7.06 14.53
C LEU A 271 12.91 -7.03 14.73
N ARG A 272 13.47 -8.09 15.30
CA ARG A 272 14.92 -8.25 15.49
C ARG A 272 15.59 -8.54 14.15
N LEU A 273 16.55 -7.71 13.77
CA LEU A 273 17.31 -7.79 12.53
C LEU A 273 18.29 -8.98 12.55
N PRO A 274 18.66 -9.56 11.39
CA PRO A 274 19.58 -10.70 11.34
C PRO A 274 21.05 -10.33 11.58
N SER A 275 21.42 -9.04 11.43
CA SER A 275 22.76 -8.52 11.72
C SER A 275 22.67 -7.24 12.55
N LEU A 276 23.66 -7.02 13.41
CA LEU A 276 23.86 -5.74 14.11
C LEU A 276 24.46 -4.67 13.18
N GLU A 277 24.98 -5.06 12.02
CA GLU A 277 25.52 -4.17 10.98
C GLU A 277 24.41 -3.60 10.08
N THR A 278 23.17 -4.11 10.16
CA THR A 278 22.03 -3.56 9.42
C THR A 278 21.69 -2.18 9.99
N THR A 279 21.98 -1.13 9.22
CA THR A 279 21.71 0.26 9.57
C THR A 279 20.37 0.74 9.03
N PHE A 280 19.81 1.73 9.71
CA PHE A 280 18.65 2.53 9.29
C PHE A 280 18.73 3.88 10.00
N LEU A 281 18.10 4.89 9.42
CA LEU A 281 18.02 6.25 9.94
C LEU A 281 16.58 6.59 10.37
N PRO A 282 16.38 7.51 11.33
CA PRO A 282 15.06 8.03 11.64
C PRO A 282 14.37 8.59 10.39
N GLY A 283 13.13 8.15 10.15
CA GLY A 283 12.37 8.45 8.94
C GLY A 283 12.40 7.34 7.87
N ASP A 284 13.27 6.34 8.00
CA ASP A 284 13.25 5.16 7.13
C ASP A 284 11.95 4.37 7.21
N MET A 285 11.67 3.70 6.10
CA MET A 285 10.55 2.78 5.98
C MET A 285 11.05 1.34 5.94
N VAL A 286 10.13 0.40 6.14
CA VAL A 286 10.37 -1.02 5.93
C VAL A 286 9.21 -1.60 5.12
N THR A 287 9.53 -2.42 4.11
CA THR A 287 8.54 -3.32 3.52
C THR A 287 8.44 -4.58 4.36
N VAL A 288 7.23 -5.00 4.69
CA VAL A 288 6.94 -6.28 5.37
C VAL A 288 6.29 -7.20 4.36
N GLN A 289 6.92 -8.33 4.05
CA GLN A 289 6.26 -9.39 3.29
C GLN A 289 5.31 -10.17 4.21
N TYR A 290 4.09 -10.44 3.74
CA TYR A 290 3.07 -11.17 4.48
C TYR A 290 2.36 -12.18 3.58
N PRO A 291 1.91 -13.35 4.08
CA PRO A 291 0.98 -14.21 3.37
C PRO A 291 -0.48 -13.83 3.65
N ASN A 292 -1.39 -14.15 2.73
CA ASN A 292 -2.82 -14.17 3.04
C ASN A 292 -3.15 -15.37 3.94
N SER A 293 -3.95 -15.17 4.99
CA SER A 293 -4.32 -16.25 5.90
C SER A 293 -5.12 -17.37 5.24
N ASN A 294 -4.96 -18.61 5.75
CA ASN A 294 -5.77 -19.77 5.33
C ASN A 294 -7.26 -19.45 5.35
N LYS A 295 -7.74 -18.72 6.37
CA LYS A 295 -9.15 -18.34 6.50
C LYS A 295 -9.64 -17.51 5.32
N THR A 296 -8.84 -16.54 4.85
CA THR A 296 -9.21 -15.66 3.74
C THR A 296 -9.17 -16.40 2.40
N VAL A 297 -8.16 -17.24 2.17
CA VAL A 297 -8.09 -18.08 0.96
C VAL A 297 -9.21 -19.11 0.93
N GLU A 298 -9.46 -19.82 2.04
CA GLU A 298 -10.61 -20.73 2.15
C GLU A 298 -11.94 -20.02 1.89
N ARG A 299 -12.13 -18.80 2.43
CA ARG A 299 -13.35 -18.03 2.23
C ARG A 299 -13.54 -17.66 0.76
N LEU A 300 -12.49 -17.21 0.08
CA LEU A 300 -12.52 -16.93 -1.36
C LEU A 300 -12.90 -18.18 -2.16
N LEU A 301 -12.18 -19.28 -1.95
CA LEU A 301 -12.40 -20.54 -2.68
C LEU A 301 -13.79 -21.12 -2.41
N LYS A 302 -14.31 -21.04 -1.18
CA LYS A 302 -15.67 -21.50 -0.83
C LYS A 302 -16.76 -20.69 -1.53
N ASN A 303 -16.62 -19.38 -1.68
CA ASN A 303 -17.62 -18.57 -2.39
C ASN A 303 -17.55 -18.78 -3.91
N ALA A 304 -16.35 -18.99 -4.49
CA ALA A 304 -16.19 -19.17 -5.93
C ALA A 304 -16.45 -20.60 -6.44
N PHE A 305 -16.16 -21.62 -5.64
CA PHE A 305 -16.18 -23.03 -6.07
C PHE A 305 -17.08 -23.92 -5.22
N ALA A 306 -17.74 -23.39 -4.18
CA ALA A 306 -18.66 -24.11 -3.30
C ALA A 306 -18.11 -25.47 -2.81
N ASP A 307 -18.78 -26.57 -3.17
CA ASP A 307 -18.43 -27.96 -2.83
C ASP A 307 -17.11 -28.44 -3.49
N LYS A 308 -16.65 -27.77 -4.55
CA LYS A 308 -15.39 -28.07 -5.24
C LYS A 308 -14.19 -27.30 -4.68
N ALA A 309 -14.37 -26.43 -3.68
CA ALA A 309 -13.27 -25.63 -3.11
C ALA A 309 -12.11 -26.48 -2.57
N SER A 310 -12.39 -27.69 -2.07
CA SER A 310 -11.38 -28.66 -1.59
C SER A 310 -10.65 -29.43 -2.70
N GLN A 311 -11.07 -29.27 -3.96
CA GLN A 311 -10.49 -29.93 -5.13
C GLN A 311 -9.58 -28.98 -5.93
N VAL A 312 -9.45 -27.73 -5.50
CA VAL A 312 -8.55 -26.74 -6.11
C VAL A 312 -7.10 -27.16 -5.88
N ASP A 313 -6.29 -27.08 -6.94
CA ASP A 313 -4.86 -27.42 -6.92
C ASP A 313 -4.11 -26.64 -5.83
N ALA A 314 -3.31 -27.35 -5.02
CA ALA A 314 -2.49 -26.75 -3.97
C ALA A 314 -1.59 -25.62 -4.50
N ARG A 315 -1.07 -25.74 -5.74
CA ARG A 315 -0.32 -24.66 -6.42
C ARG A 315 -1.10 -23.34 -6.47
N ILE A 316 -2.41 -23.41 -6.71
CA ILE A 316 -3.28 -22.24 -6.82
C ILE A 316 -3.56 -21.66 -5.43
N VAL A 317 -3.75 -22.52 -4.43
CA VAL A 317 -3.82 -22.11 -3.01
C VAL A 317 -2.54 -21.38 -2.60
N ASP A 318 -1.37 -21.93 -2.92
CA ASP A 318 -0.06 -21.35 -2.61
C ASP A 318 0.13 -19.98 -3.28
N ILE A 319 -0.29 -19.80 -4.54
CA ILE A 319 -0.22 -18.50 -5.25
C ILE A 319 -1.17 -17.48 -4.61
N LEU A 320 -2.41 -17.87 -4.28
CA LEU A 320 -3.37 -17.02 -3.57
C LEU A 320 -2.87 -16.63 -2.16
N GLN A 321 -2.09 -17.48 -1.50
CA GLN A 321 -1.45 -17.16 -0.22
C GLN A 321 -0.24 -16.25 -0.38
N SER A 322 0.62 -16.51 -1.36
CA SER A 322 1.99 -15.99 -1.41
C SER A 322 2.25 -14.87 -2.42
N SER A 323 1.33 -14.55 -3.35
CA SER A 323 1.60 -13.54 -4.39
C SER A 323 0.42 -12.66 -4.86
N LYS A 324 -0.80 -12.80 -4.33
CA LYS A 324 -1.99 -12.08 -4.86
C LYS A 324 -2.71 -11.23 -3.81
N ASP A 325 -3.14 -10.02 -4.17
CA ASP A 325 -4.09 -9.26 -3.32
C ASP A 325 -5.50 -9.82 -3.50
N ILE A 326 -5.95 -10.57 -2.50
CA ILE A 326 -7.32 -11.11 -2.43
C ILE A 326 -8.17 -10.39 -1.36
N THR A 327 -7.68 -9.26 -0.85
CA THR A 327 -8.23 -8.57 0.33
C THR A 327 -8.98 -7.29 -0.03
N ARG A 328 -8.63 -6.66 -1.15
CA ARG A 328 -9.18 -5.39 -1.64
C ARG A 328 -9.87 -5.57 -3.00
N ASN A 329 -11.06 -4.99 -3.15
CA ASN A 329 -11.65 -4.77 -4.48
C ASN A 329 -11.12 -3.48 -5.10
N THR A 330 -11.00 -3.46 -6.42
CA THR A 330 -10.86 -2.25 -7.24
C THR A 330 -11.99 -2.22 -8.28
N PRO A 331 -12.43 -1.06 -8.77
CA PRO A 331 -13.37 -0.97 -9.88
C PRO A 331 -12.98 -1.82 -11.10
N ALA A 332 -11.68 -1.91 -11.40
CA ALA A 332 -11.20 -2.76 -12.48
C ALA A 332 -11.21 -4.26 -12.16
N LEU A 333 -10.99 -4.68 -10.91
CA LEU A 333 -11.21 -6.09 -10.53
C LEU A 333 -12.67 -6.48 -10.77
N ILE A 334 -13.61 -5.59 -10.40
CA ILE A 334 -15.04 -5.78 -10.63
C ILE A 334 -15.36 -5.81 -12.13
N GLU A 335 -14.83 -4.87 -12.92
CA GLU A 335 -14.99 -4.84 -14.38
C GLU A 335 -14.48 -6.14 -15.02
N ARG A 336 -13.27 -6.59 -14.72
CA ARG A 336 -12.72 -7.87 -15.19
C ARG A 336 -13.58 -9.07 -14.79
N TYR A 337 -14.21 -9.02 -13.61
CA TYR A 337 -15.10 -10.08 -13.15
C TYR A 337 -16.38 -10.20 -14.01
N THR A 338 -16.86 -9.09 -14.60
CA THR A 338 -18.06 -9.09 -15.47
C THR A 338 -17.92 -9.97 -16.71
N GLN A 339 -16.70 -10.28 -17.16
CA GLN A 339 -16.43 -11.25 -18.22
C GLN A 339 -16.93 -12.67 -17.88
N TYR A 340 -17.00 -13.00 -16.60
CA TYR A 340 -17.52 -14.26 -16.06
C TYR A 340 -18.96 -14.11 -15.54
N ALA A 341 -19.33 -12.90 -15.09
CA ALA A 341 -20.65 -12.53 -14.57
C ALA A 341 -21.34 -11.44 -15.44
N PRO A 342 -21.72 -11.72 -16.71
CA PRO A 342 -22.27 -10.70 -17.61
C PRO A 342 -23.68 -10.21 -17.20
N GLU A 343 -24.40 -10.97 -16.38
CA GLU A 343 -25.70 -10.58 -15.81
C GLU A 343 -25.57 -9.67 -14.57
N SER A 344 -24.35 -9.36 -14.13
CA SER A 344 -24.12 -8.42 -13.02
C SER A 344 -24.49 -6.99 -13.44
N PRO A 345 -24.96 -6.13 -12.51
CA PRO A 345 -25.28 -4.72 -12.80
C PRO A 345 -24.05 -3.87 -13.13
N PHE A 346 -22.86 -4.49 -13.15
CA PHE A 346 -21.57 -3.89 -13.45
C PHE A 346 -21.17 -4.06 -14.92
N ALA A 347 -21.79 -4.98 -15.65
CA ALA A 347 -21.41 -5.29 -17.02
C ALA A 347 -21.53 -4.07 -17.94
N GLY A 348 -20.41 -3.70 -18.58
CA GLY A 348 -20.33 -2.52 -19.45
C GLY A 348 -20.27 -1.17 -18.73
N LEU A 349 -20.16 -1.12 -17.40
CA LEU A 349 -19.84 0.12 -16.69
C LEU A 349 -18.33 0.45 -16.84
N PRO A 350 -17.96 1.73 -17.05
CA PRO A 350 -16.57 2.14 -17.04
C PRO A 350 -15.99 2.10 -15.61
N THR A 351 -14.68 1.88 -15.48
CA THR A 351 -14.00 1.74 -14.18
C THR A 351 -14.09 2.98 -13.28
N ASP A 352 -14.26 4.17 -13.86
CA ASP A 352 -14.44 5.41 -13.12
C ASP A 352 -15.85 5.58 -12.51
N SER A 353 -16.79 4.68 -12.84
CA SER A 353 -18.18 4.70 -12.38
C SER A 353 -18.28 4.68 -10.85
N GLN A 354 -19.07 5.62 -10.30
CA GLN A 354 -19.33 5.70 -8.87
C GLN A 354 -19.91 4.39 -8.30
N VAL A 355 -20.71 3.65 -9.08
CA VAL A 355 -21.30 2.37 -8.66
C VAL A 355 -20.21 1.32 -8.38
N LEU A 356 -19.17 1.27 -9.22
CA LEU A 356 -18.04 0.36 -9.02
C LEU A 356 -17.17 0.81 -7.84
N LYS A 357 -16.94 2.12 -7.70
CA LYS A 357 -16.19 2.71 -6.58
C LYS A 357 -16.86 2.42 -5.23
N ASP A 358 -18.17 2.64 -5.14
CA ASP A 358 -18.98 2.38 -3.95
C ASP A 358 -18.96 0.88 -3.57
N TYR A 359 -19.12 -0.02 -4.55
CA TYR A 359 -19.01 -1.47 -4.29
C TYR A 359 -17.60 -1.86 -3.86
N ALA A 360 -16.56 -1.37 -4.55
CA ALA A 360 -15.16 -1.67 -4.23
C ALA A 360 -14.74 -1.22 -2.82
N GLN A 361 -15.25 -0.07 -2.36
CA GLN A 361 -14.98 0.45 -1.02
C GLN A 361 -15.71 -0.30 0.11
N THR A 362 -16.83 -0.96 -0.21
CA THR A 362 -17.73 -1.55 0.80
C THR A 362 -17.74 -3.08 0.84
N HIS A 363 -17.32 -3.74 -0.25
CA HIS A 363 -17.37 -5.20 -0.39
C HIS A 363 -15.95 -5.79 -0.52
N PRO A 364 -15.63 -6.89 0.19
CA PRO A 364 -14.39 -7.65 -0.02
C PRO A 364 -14.47 -8.51 -1.30
N PRO A 365 -13.35 -8.95 -1.90
CA PRO A 365 -13.38 -9.61 -3.22
C PRO A 365 -14.17 -10.91 -3.30
N TYR A 366 -14.25 -11.70 -2.23
CA TYR A 366 -15.07 -12.91 -2.23
C TYR A 366 -16.58 -12.63 -2.39
N ALA A 367 -17.03 -11.41 -2.08
CA ALA A 367 -18.43 -11.02 -2.20
C ALA A 367 -18.90 -10.97 -3.66
N LEU A 368 -18.01 -10.74 -4.64
CA LEU A 368 -18.36 -10.80 -6.06
C LEU A 368 -18.91 -12.17 -6.45
N PHE A 369 -18.26 -13.24 -5.98
CA PHE A 369 -18.68 -14.62 -6.21
C PHE A 369 -19.95 -15.00 -5.41
N GLN A 370 -20.19 -14.33 -4.29
CA GLN A 370 -21.39 -14.54 -3.48
C GLN A 370 -22.62 -13.84 -4.08
N ASP A 371 -22.44 -12.61 -4.58
CA ASP A 371 -23.51 -11.72 -5.02
C ASP A 371 -23.85 -11.96 -6.51
N PHE A 372 -22.85 -12.30 -7.32
CA PHE A 372 -22.98 -12.56 -8.75
C PHE A 372 -22.27 -13.88 -9.14
N PRO A 373 -22.80 -15.05 -8.71
CA PRO A 373 -22.13 -16.34 -8.93
C PRO A 373 -21.83 -16.63 -10.41
N ALA A 374 -20.57 -16.95 -10.70
CA ALA A 374 -20.07 -17.17 -12.06
C ALA A 374 -19.28 -18.48 -12.18
N GLN A 375 -19.27 -19.07 -13.38
CA GLN A 375 -18.38 -20.18 -13.69
C GLN A 375 -17.02 -19.66 -14.16
N ILE A 376 -16.01 -19.81 -13.30
CA ILE A 376 -14.62 -19.46 -13.58
C ILE A 376 -13.72 -20.68 -13.34
N ALA A 377 -12.64 -20.84 -14.10
CA ALA A 377 -11.61 -21.83 -13.80
C ALA A 377 -10.65 -21.33 -12.69
N PRO A 378 -10.07 -22.22 -11.86
CA PRO A 378 -9.09 -21.82 -10.85
C PRO A 378 -7.91 -20.97 -11.35
N ASP A 379 -7.31 -21.29 -12.51
CA ASP A 379 -6.24 -20.46 -13.08
C ASP A 379 -6.76 -19.11 -13.63
N GLN A 380 -8.01 -19.03 -14.09
CA GLN A 380 -8.63 -17.76 -14.51
C GLN A 380 -8.90 -16.83 -13.33
N MET A 381 -9.25 -17.38 -12.16
CA MET A 381 -9.37 -16.61 -10.92
C MET A 381 -8.06 -15.90 -10.55
N LEU A 382 -6.90 -16.56 -10.74
CA LEU A 382 -5.60 -15.95 -10.43
C LEU A 382 -5.34 -14.66 -11.24
N ALA A 383 -5.90 -14.56 -12.44
CA ALA A 383 -5.79 -13.38 -13.31
C ALA A 383 -6.73 -12.23 -12.92
N LEU A 384 -7.72 -12.45 -12.05
CA LEU A 384 -8.54 -11.36 -11.50
C LEU A 384 -7.77 -10.48 -10.51
N PHE A 385 -6.80 -11.08 -9.80
CA PHE A 385 -6.09 -10.47 -8.69
C PHE A 385 -4.72 -9.92 -9.11
N THR A 386 -4.42 -8.71 -8.67
CA THR A 386 -3.10 -8.08 -8.86
C THR A 386 -2.04 -8.76 -8.00
N SER A 387 -0.78 -8.63 -8.40
CA SER A 387 0.36 -9.09 -7.62
C SER A 387 0.53 -8.21 -6.36
N SER A 388 0.57 -8.84 -5.19
CA SER A 388 0.79 -8.17 -3.92
C SER A 388 1.27 -9.18 -2.88
N ASN A 389 2.12 -8.71 -1.96
CA ASN A 389 2.28 -9.25 -0.60
C ASN A 389 3.29 -8.45 0.25
N ARG A 390 3.56 -7.19 -0.09
CA ARG A 390 4.41 -6.28 0.70
C ARG A 390 3.59 -5.12 1.24
N ARG A 391 3.90 -4.67 2.46
CA ARG A 391 3.31 -3.45 3.03
C ARG A 391 4.38 -2.57 3.66
N LEU A 392 4.32 -1.29 3.35
CA LEU A 392 5.20 -0.26 3.90
C LEU A 392 4.76 0.15 5.31
N TYR A 393 5.74 0.35 6.19
CA TYR A 393 5.58 0.97 7.50
C TYR A 393 6.78 1.88 7.77
N SER A 394 6.55 3.07 8.33
CA SER A 394 7.63 3.89 8.90
C SER A 394 8.23 3.19 10.12
N ILE A 395 9.55 3.18 10.23
CA ILE A 395 10.27 2.67 11.41
C ILE A 395 10.06 3.66 12.56
N SER A 396 9.69 3.14 13.74
CA SER A 396 9.25 3.94 14.90
C SER A 396 10.24 4.01 16.06
N ASN A 397 11.46 3.53 15.87
CA ASN A 397 12.59 3.73 16.78
C ASN A 397 13.81 4.33 16.05
N ALA A 398 14.73 4.91 16.80
CA ALA A 398 16.06 5.25 16.29
C ALA A 398 17.07 4.13 16.57
N ALA A 399 18.01 3.89 15.64
CA ALA A 399 19.11 2.95 15.83
C ALA A 399 20.05 3.35 16.99
N SER A 400 20.07 4.63 17.37
CA SER A 400 20.79 5.18 18.52
C SER A 400 20.26 4.69 19.87
N VAL A 401 18.98 4.32 19.97
CA VAL A 401 18.38 3.71 21.17
C VAL A 401 18.80 2.26 21.31
N SER A 402 18.80 1.51 20.20
CA SER A 402 19.22 0.12 20.18
C SER A 402 19.51 -0.35 18.77
N SER A 403 20.71 -0.88 18.55
CA SER A 403 21.07 -1.58 17.33
C SER A 403 20.55 -3.03 17.35
N GLY A 404 20.13 -3.54 16.18
CA GLY A 404 19.70 -4.93 16.03
C GLY A 404 18.19 -5.18 16.05
N TYR A 405 17.35 -4.16 16.18
CA TYR A 405 15.91 -4.27 15.89
C TYR A 405 15.32 -2.99 15.29
N ILE A 406 14.21 -3.16 14.59
CA ILE A 406 13.28 -2.08 14.25
C ILE A 406 11.96 -2.27 15.01
N GLU A 407 11.31 -1.17 15.37
CA GLU A 407 9.95 -1.14 15.89
C GLU A 407 9.00 -0.51 14.87
N LEU A 408 7.76 -0.99 14.83
CA LEU A 408 6.69 -0.49 13.96
C LEU A 408 5.47 -0.14 14.79
N THR A 409 4.78 0.96 14.47
CA THR A 409 3.50 1.34 15.08
C THR A 409 2.36 0.92 14.15
N VAL A 410 1.74 -0.22 14.43
CA VAL A 410 0.80 -0.89 13.53
C VAL A 410 -0.64 -0.75 14.04
N THR A 411 -1.46 0.02 13.34
CA THR A 411 -2.93 -0.02 13.53
C THR A 411 -3.47 -1.29 12.90
N ARG A 412 -4.17 -2.13 13.67
CA ARG A 412 -4.82 -3.35 13.16
C ARG A 412 -6.02 -2.97 12.32
N VAL A 413 -5.96 -3.25 11.01
CA VAL A 413 -7.04 -2.97 10.06
C VAL A 413 -8.09 -4.06 10.17
N GLN A 414 -9.33 -3.66 10.48
CA GLN A 414 -10.50 -4.52 10.46
C GLN A 414 -11.76 -3.71 10.12
N PHE A 415 -12.70 -4.32 9.42
CA PHE A 415 -14.03 -3.76 9.15
C PHE A 415 -15.11 -4.84 9.22
N GLY A 416 -16.35 -4.44 9.47
CA GLY A 416 -17.50 -5.32 9.39
C GLY A 416 -18.03 -5.38 7.96
N PHE A 417 -18.32 -6.58 7.49
CA PHE A 417 -19.03 -6.82 6.24
C PHE A 417 -20.05 -7.94 6.46
N ARG A 418 -21.34 -7.61 6.34
CA ARG A 418 -22.44 -8.50 6.75
C ARG A 418 -22.21 -8.96 8.20
N ASP A 419 -22.40 -10.24 8.51
CA ASP A 419 -22.16 -10.82 9.84
C ASP A 419 -20.68 -11.20 10.08
N GLU A 420 -19.75 -10.82 9.19
CA GLU A 420 -18.34 -11.16 9.27
C GLU A 420 -17.43 -9.95 9.56
N HIS A 421 -16.29 -10.22 10.20
CA HIS A 421 -15.17 -9.29 10.25
C HIS A 421 -14.13 -9.64 9.17
N ILE A 422 -13.76 -8.64 8.40
CA ILE A 422 -12.65 -8.66 7.44
C ILE A 422 -11.45 -7.99 8.10
N VAL A 423 -10.24 -8.48 7.83
CA VAL A 423 -8.99 -7.99 8.41
C VAL A 423 -8.00 -7.65 7.30
N GLY A 424 -7.18 -6.62 7.50
CA GLY A 424 -6.06 -6.34 6.60
C GLY A 424 -4.92 -7.31 6.88
N GLU A 425 -4.64 -8.22 5.93
CA GLU A 425 -3.80 -9.41 6.13
C GLU A 425 -2.40 -9.10 6.68
N CYS A 426 -1.70 -8.07 6.18
CA CYS A 426 -0.40 -7.67 6.75
C CYS A 426 -0.48 -7.31 8.24
N THR A 427 -1.47 -6.49 8.61
CA THR A 427 -1.65 -6.08 10.02
C THR A 427 -2.12 -7.25 10.87
N ASN A 428 -2.92 -8.16 10.31
CA ASN A 428 -3.33 -9.40 10.96
C ASN A 428 -2.10 -10.30 11.22
N TYR A 429 -1.26 -10.52 10.21
CA TYR A 429 -0.02 -11.30 10.31
C TYR A 429 0.88 -10.77 11.43
N LEU A 430 1.20 -9.47 11.44
CA LEU A 430 2.01 -8.86 12.51
C LEU A 430 1.33 -8.96 13.90
N THR A 431 0.01 -8.85 13.96
CA THR A 431 -0.74 -8.84 15.24
C THR A 431 -1.20 -10.20 15.74
N SER A 432 -1.11 -11.27 14.94
CA SER A 432 -1.51 -12.64 15.32
C SER A 432 -0.41 -13.69 15.22
N ALA A 433 0.65 -13.49 14.42
CA ALA A 433 1.72 -14.47 14.28
C ALA A 433 2.39 -14.79 15.65
N PRO A 434 2.88 -16.02 15.86
CA PRO A 434 3.68 -16.37 17.04
C PRO A 434 4.92 -15.49 17.17
N ILE A 435 5.30 -15.16 18.41
CA ILE A 435 6.64 -14.62 18.69
C ILE A 435 7.68 -15.67 18.27
N GLY A 436 8.77 -15.23 17.63
CA GLY A 436 9.76 -16.07 16.98
C GLY A 436 9.51 -16.31 15.49
N THR A 437 8.38 -15.90 14.91
CA THR A 437 8.13 -16.02 13.46
C THR A 437 9.16 -15.22 12.65
N PRO A 438 9.84 -15.83 11.66
CA PRO A 438 10.69 -15.12 10.72
C PRO A 438 9.83 -14.39 9.67
N ILE A 439 10.10 -13.09 9.49
CA ILE A 439 9.39 -12.19 8.58
C ILE A 439 10.41 -11.67 7.57
N THR A 440 10.10 -11.77 6.27
CA THR A 440 10.92 -11.11 5.24
C THR A 440 10.62 -9.62 5.28
N ILE A 441 11.67 -8.81 5.38
CA ILE A 441 11.59 -7.35 5.31
C ILE A 441 12.66 -6.78 4.39
N SER A 442 12.46 -5.56 3.90
CA SER A 442 13.52 -4.76 3.27
C SER A 442 13.45 -3.34 3.80
N ILE A 443 14.57 -2.78 4.24
CA ILE A 443 14.66 -1.41 4.78
C ILE A 443 14.86 -0.43 3.62
N LEU A 444 14.13 0.68 3.65
CA LEU A 444 14.09 1.69 2.59
C LEU A 444 14.56 3.05 3.13
N SER A 445 15.62 3.58 2.53
CA SER A 445 16.31 4.81 2.93
C SER A 445 15.56 6.08 2.49
N ASN A 446 14.51 6.50 3.20
CA ASN A 446 13.71 7.68 2.81
C ASN A 446 14.50 9.00 3.00
N LYS A 447 15.25 9.42 1.96
CA LYS A 447 16.07 10.64 1.97
C LYS A 447 15.26 11.92 2.15
N ARG A 448 13.99 11.90 1.74
CA ARG A 448 13.10 13.07 1.74
C ARG A 448 12.42 13.30 3.08
N PHE A 449 12.32 12.27 3.92
CA PHE A 449 11.78 12.35 5.28
C PHE A 449 12.88 12.18 6.33
N ARG A 450 13.55 13.29 6.67
CA ARG A 450 14.76 13.29 7.52
C ARG A 450 14.77 14.43 8.52
N LEU A 451 15.32 14.18 9.71
CA LEU A 451 15.75 15.24 10.62
C LEU A 451 16.73 16.20 9.90
N PRO A 452 16.70 17.51 10.21
CA PRO A 452 17.62 18.45 9.58
C PRO A 452 19.09 18.15 9.93
N GLU A 453 20.00 18.45 8.99
CA GLU A 453 21.45 18.37 9.24
C GLU A 453 21.89 19.39 10.30
N ASP A 454 21.31 20.59 10.27
CA ASP A 454 21.47 21.58 11.33
C ASP A 454 20.70 21.17 12.59
N ARG A 455 21.46 20.84 13.63
CA ARG A 455 20.97 20.37 14.93
C ARG A 455 20.31 21.47 15.77
N SER A 456 20.45 22.73 15.37
CA SER A 456 19.77 23.89 15.98
C SER A 456 18.41 24.20 15.34
N SER A 457 18.09 23.61 14.18
CA SER A 457 16.79 23.78 13.52
C SER A 457 15.64 23.23 14.36
N ASP A 458 14.57 24.02 14.48
CA ASP A 458 13.31 23.60 15.10
C ASP A 458 12.55 22.63 14.19
N ILE A 459 11.77 21.71 14.79
CA ILE A 459 10.88 20.83 14.02
C ILE A 459 9.44 20.83 14.56
N ILE A 460 8.48 20.78 13.63
CA ILE A 460 7.05 20.66 13.88
C ILE A 460 6.58 19.35 13.24
N MET A 461 6.01 18.46 14.02
CA MET A 461 5.62 17.12 13.60
C MET A 461 4.11 16.97 13.71
N VAL A 462 3.44 16.64 12.60
CA VAL A 462 1.97 16.60 12.51
C VAL A 462 1.53 15.21 12.06
N GLY A 463 0.66 14.53 12.82
CA GLY A 463 0.23 13.18 12.44
C GLY A 463 -1.04 12.67 13.13
N LEU A 464 -1.60 11.58 12.62
CA LEU A 464 -2.83 10.95 13.13
C LEU A 464 -2.57 9.49 13.56
N GLY A 465 -2.85 9.17 14.83
CA GLY A 465 -2.74 7.81 15.36
C GLY A 465 -1.36 7.17 15.12
N SER A 466 -1.32 6.04 14.41
CA SER A 466 -0.07 5.32 14.11
C SER A 466 0.95 6.11 13.29
N ALA A 467 0.56 7.21 12.64
CA ALA A 467 1.50 8.12 11.97
C ALA A 467 2.42 8.90 12.93
N ILE A 468 2.30 8.68 14.25
CA ILE A 468 3.34 9.06 15.22
C ILE A 468 4.65 8.26 15.05
N ALA A 469 4.65 7.16 14.28
CA ALA A 469 5.78 6.27 14.09
C ALA A 469 7.13 7.00 13.83
N PRO A 470 7.33 7.72 12.72
CA PRO A 470 8.63 8.34 12.43
C PRO A 470 8.99 9.43 13.46
N TYR A 471 7.99 10.11 14.04
CA TYR A 471 8.22 11.14 15.06
C TYR A 471 8.74 10.58 16.37
N ARG A 472 8.36 9.35 16.73
CA ARG A 472 8.99 8.64 17.85
C ARG A 472 10.47 8.38 17.58
N ALA A 473 10.82 7.95 16.37
CA ALA A 473 12.23 7.78 15.98
C ALA A 473 12.99 9.13 15.99
N PHE A 474 12.38 10.21 15.49
CA PHE A 474 12.97 11.56 15.53
C PHE A 474 13.24 12.03 16.95
N LEU A 475 12.26 11.93 17.86
CA LEU A 475 12.40 12.33 19.25
C LEU A 475 13.43 11.49 20.00
N GLN A 476 13.49 10.18 19.72
CA GLN A 476 14.51 9.29 20.25
C GLN A 476 15.92 9.69 19.82
N GLU A 477 16.12 9.98 18.53
CA GLU A 477 17.41 10.44 18.01
C GLU A 477 17.81 11.76 18.65
N ARG A 478 16.95 12.78 18.67
CA ARG A 478 17.27 14.09 19.25
C ARG A 478 17.48 14.05 20.77
N ALA A 479 16.83 13.12 21.49
CA ALA A 479 17.04 12.93 22.92
C ALA A 479 18.41 12.31 23.26
N LEU A 480 19.03 11.57 22.33
CA LEU A 480 20.33 10.90 22.53
C LEU A 480 21.49 11.60 21.83
N ARG A 481 21.23 12.33 20.74
CA ARG A 481 22.26 12.96 19.91
C ARG A 481 22.78 14.25 20.56
N ALA A 482 23.99 14.16 21.11
CA ALA A 482 24.65 15.30 21.74
C ALA A 482 24.80 16.50 20.78
N GLY A 483 24.46 17.69 21.28
CA GLY A 483 24.53 18.95 20.54
C GLY A 483 23.24 19.37 19.83
N ASP A 484 22.19 18.54 19.85
CA ASP A 484 20.85 18.98 19.44
C ASP A 484 20.32 20.04 20.40
N SER A 485 19.81 21.13 19.83
CA SER A 485 19.36 22.32 20.56
C SER A 485 18.11 22.98 19.97
N GLY A 486 17.73 22.64 18.74
CA GLY A 486 16.46 23.05 18.17
C GLY A 486 15.28 22.38 18.88
N ARG A 487 14.16 23.09 18.91
CA ARG A 487 12.95 22.71 19.64
C ARG A 487 12.17 21.64 18.88
N ASN A 488 11.35 20.89 19.61
CA ASN A 488 10.43 19.91 19.03
C ASN A 488 8.99 20.23 19.42
N TRP A 489 8.12 20.27 18.43
CA TRP A 489 6.69 20.39 18.60
C TRP A 489 6.00 19.18 17.96
N LEU A 490 5.24 18.42 18.73
CA LEU A 490 4.38 17.35 18.23
C LEU A 490 2.91 17.77 18.32
N ILE A 491 2.21 17.69 17.19
CA ILE A 491 0.76 17.82 17.06
C ILE A 491 0.23 16.45 16.62
N VAL A 492 -0.49 15.74 17.49
CA VAL A 492 -1.01 14.40 17.18
C VAL A 492 -2.52 14.28 17.37
N GLY A 493 -3.19 13.64 16.42
CA GLY A 493 -4.62 13.32 16.50
C GLY A 493 -4.85 11.93 17.10
N ASN A 494 -5.67 11.85 18.13
CA ASN A 494 -6.12 10.60 18.74
C ASN A 494 -7.64 10.61 18.99
N ARG A 495 -8.19 9.55 19.57
CA ARG A 495 -9.64 9.41 19.81
C ARG A 495 -10.00 9.74 21.25
N ASN A 496 -9.43 9.03 22.21
CA ASN A 496 -9.71 9.25 23.62
C ASN A 496 -8.43 9.17 24.49
N PRO A 497 -8.21 10.09 25.44
CA PRO A 497 -6.99 10.12 26.27
C PRO A 497 -6.83 8.90 27.19
N LYS A 498 -7.89 8.15 27.47
CA LYS A 498 -7.83 6.94 28.31
C LYS A 498 -7.66 5.64 27.51
N GLN A 499 -7.76 5.70 26.19
CA GLN A 499 -7.80 4.51 25.34
C GLN A 499 -6.80 4.54 24.18
N ASP A 500 -6.43 5.74 23.69
CA ASP A 500 -5.68 5.92 22.45
C ASP A 500 -4.50 6.89 22.59
N TYR A 501 -4.01 7.14 23.80
CA TYR A 501 -2.82 7.98 24.03
C TYR A 501 -1.54 7.17 23.76
N LEU A 502 -1.23 7.00 22.47
CA LEU A 502 -0.07 6.23 22.03
C LEU A 502 1.23 6.80 22.62
N TYR A 503 2.05 5.92 23.18
CA TYR A 503 3.37 6.25 23.77
C TYR A 503 3.32 7.32 24.90
N GLN A 504 2.20 7.45 25.63
CA GLN A 504 2.00 8.45 26.70
C GLN A 504 3.23 8.65 27.61
N ASP A 505 3.69 7.60 28.30
CA ASP A 505 4.82 7.68 29.26
C ASP A 505 6.13 8.17 28.63
N GLU A 506 6.29 8.02 27.31
CA GLU A 506 7.47 8.43 26.55
C GLU A 506 7.37 9.89 26.13
N LEU A 507 6.20 10.31 25.63
CA LEU A 507 5.93 11.70 25.24
C LEU A 507 5.89 12.65 26.43
N GLU A 508 5.24 12.26 27.54
CA GLU A 508 5.19 13.07 28.76
C GLU A 508 6.59 13.23 29.36
N ARG A 509 7.42 12.18 29.35
CA ARG A 509 8.82 12.26 29.78
C ARG A 509 9.65 13.19 28.89
N TYR A 510 9.48 13.13 27.57
CA TYR A 510 10.18 14.04 26.66
C TYR A 510 9.78 15.49 26.87
N ARG A 511 8.50 15.77 27.17
CA ARG A 511 8.04 17.10 27.57
C ARG A 511 8.70 17.55 28.87
N ASP A 512 8.66 16.71 29.90
CA ASP A 512 9.19 17.04 31.23
C ASP A 512 10.72 17.18 31.25
N GLN A 513 11.42 16.58 30.27
CA GLN A 513 12.86 16.73 30.02
C GLN A 513 13.22 17.91 29.10
N GLY A 514 12.23 18.63 28.54
CA GLY A 514 12.46 19.71 27.57
C GLY A 514 12.88 19.26 26.18
N ILE A 515 12.83 17.96 25.87
CA ILE A 515 13.01 17.45 24.51
C ILE A 515 11.80 17.85 23.65
N LEU A 516 10.58 17.68 24.15
CA LEU A 516 9.35 18.23 23.56
C LEU A 516 9.02 19.58 24.19
N GLU A 517 9.33 20.66 23.47
CA GLU A 517 8.93 22.03 23.82
C GLU A 517 7.40 22.20 23.79
N SER A 518 6.71 21.46 22.91
CA SER A 518 5.26 21.50 22.80
C SER A 518 4.68 20.15 22.40
N LEU A 519 3.59 19.77 23.07
CA LEU A 519 2.82 18.57 22.79
C LEU A 519 1.34 18.94 22.79
N ASP A 520 0.75 19.00 21.61
CA ASP A 520 -0.66 19.31 21.40
C ASP A 520 -1.38 18.07 20.88
N ILE A 521 -2.48 17.68 21.52
CA ILE A 521 -3.19 16.43 21.18
C ILE A 521 -4.66 16.70 20.92
N ALA A 522 -5.08 16.50 19.67
CA ALA A 522 -6.47 16.63 19.25
C ALA A 522 -7.25 15.35 19.61
N TRP A 523 -8.33 15.48 20.39
CA TRP A 523 -9.17 14.35 20.80
C TRP A 523 -10.51 14.33 20.05
N SER A 524 -10.61 13.45 19.05
CA SER A 524 -11.79 13.36 18.18
C SER A 524 -13.03 12.73 18.85
N ARG A 525 -12.89 12.11 20.02
CA ARG A 525 -13.96 11.41 20.77
C ARG A 525 -13.87 11.61 22.29
N TYR A 526 -13.45 12.80 22.73
CA TYR A 526 -13.39 13.16 24.14
C TYR A 526 -13.74 14.64 24.35
N GLY A 527 -14.47 14.93 25.43
CA GLY A 527 -15.05 16.26 25.66
C GLY A 527 -16.31 16.54 24.81
N ASP A 528 -16.88 17.72 24.99
CA ASP A 528 -18.13 18.14 24.32
C ASP A 528 -17.89 18.60 22.87
N VAL A 529 -16.66 18.99 22.54
CA VAL A 529 -16.24 19.44 21.20
C VAL A 529 -15.25 18.43 20.63
N ARG A 530 -15.56 17.88 19.44
CA ARG A 530 -14.61 17.01 18.73
C ARG A 530 -13.48 17.85 18.16
N GLU A 531 -12.26 17.57 18.58
CA GLU A 531 -11.07 18.24 18.05
C GLU A 531 -10.32 17.33 17.07
N HIS A 532 -9.87 17.91 15.97
CA HIS A 532 -9.06 17.27 14.95
C HIS A 532 -7.75 18.05 14.74
N VAL A 533 -6.73 17.41 14.16
CA VAL A 533 -5.38 17.97 14.00
C VAL A 533 -5.40 19.32 13.28
N GLN A 534 -6.19 19.42 12.21
CA GLN A 534 -6.35 20.64 11.43
C GLN A 534 -6.97 21.81 12.23
N ASN A 535 -7.76 21.51 13.28
CA ASN A 535 -8.26 22.54 14.21
C ASN A 535 -7.11 23.06 15.09
N VAL A 536 -6.26 22.17 15.61
CA VAL A 536 -5.10 22.55 16.44
C VAL A 536 -4.10 23.39 15.64
N VAL A 537 -3.84 23.02 14.38
CA VAL A 537 -3.03 23.80 13.43
C VAL A 537 -3.57 25.24 13.27
N LEU A 538 -4.89 25.41 13.17
CA LEU A 538 -5.54 26.73 13.11
C LEU A 538 -5.54 27.48 14.46
N HIS A 539 -5.82 26.79 15.57
CA HIS A 539 -5.79 27.39 16.91
C HIS A 539 -4.40 27.90 17.28
N GLN A 540 -3.36 27.17 16.88
CA GLN A 540 -1.95 27.51 17.10
C GLN A 540 -1.32 28.28 15.93
N ALA A 541 -2.12 28.80 14.98
CA ALA A 541 -1.66 29.40 13.73
C ALA A 541 -0.55 30.44 13.89
N ARG A 542 -0.63 31.27 14.93
CA ARG A 542 0.40 32.27 15.24
C ARG A 542 1.75 31.63 15.58
N LYS A 543 1.75 30.65 16.49
CA LYS A 543 2.96 29.94 16.92
C LYS A 543 3.56 29.15 15.76
N LEU A 544 2.70 28.52 14.95
CA LEU A 544 3.07 27.81 13.73
C LEU A 544 3.81 28.74 12.76
N TYR A 545 3.24 29.90 12.44
CA TYR A 545 3.86 30.89 11.57
C TYR A 545 5.17 31.44 12.16
N GLU A 546 5.19 31.78 13.45
CA GLU A 546 6.41 32.25 14.15
C GLU A 546 7.57 31.23 14.09
N TRP A 547 7.28 29.92 14.12
CA TRP A 547 8.29 28.87 13.95
C TRP A 547 8.73 28.71 12.49
N LEU A 548 7.80 28.71 11.53
CA LEU A 548 8.14 28.62 10.10
C LEU A 548 9.02 29.80 9.65
N GLU A 549 8.70 31.03 10.07
CA GLU A 549 9.53 32.23 9.83
C GLU A 549 10.89 32.17 10.54
N SER A 550 11.04 31.32 11.56
CA SER A 550 12.32 31.05 12.23
C SER A 550 13.14 29.94 11.53
N GLY A 551 12.66 29.41 10.40
CA GLY A 551 13.31 28.32 9.66
C GLY A 551 12.99 26.92 10.17
N ALA A 552 11.90 26.73 10.92
CA ALA A 552 11.48 25.40 11.37
C ALA A 552 11.10 24.48 10.20
N TYR A 553 11.47 23.21 10.32
CA TYR A 553 11.02 22.15 9.41
C TYR A 553 9.66 21.61 9.89
N LEU A 554 8.73 21.42 8.97
CA LEU A 554 7.41 20.87 9.23
C LEU A 554 7.27 19.52 8.55
N TYR A 555 6.78 18.55 9.30
CA TYR A 555 6.56 17.18 8.85
C TYR A 555 5.08 16.86 8.99
N ILE A 556 4.50 16.28 7.96
CA ILE A 556 3.14 15.72 7.97
C ILE A 556 3.28 14.21 7.80
N CYS A 557 2.48 13.40 8.48
CA CYS A 557 2.49 11.95 8.28
C CYS A 557 1.07 11.40 8.43
N GLY A 558 0.66 10.56 7.48
CA GLY A 558 -0.67 9.95 7.44
C GLY A 558 -0.90 9.16 6.16
N HIS A 559 -2.03 8.44 6.09
CA HIS A 559 -2.36 7.53 4.98
C HIS A 559 -3.70 7.86 4.31
N ASP A 560 -4.31 8.99 4.66
CA ASP A 560 -5.67 9.37 4.26
C ASP A 560 -5.60 10.73 3.58
N HIS A 561 -5.75 10.76 2.25
CA HIS A 561 -5.57 11.96 1.44
C HIS A 561 -6.54 13.08 1.80
N ALA A 562 -7.77 12.75 2.22
CA ALA A 562 -8.74 13.77 2.65
C ALA A 562 -8.31 14.40 3.99
N VAL A 563 -7.73 13.63 4.90
CA VAL A 563 -7.15 14.15 6.16
C VAL A 563 -5.91 15.00 5.89
N ILE A 564 -5.00 14.54 5.03
CA ILE A 564 -3.77 15.27 4.68
C ILE A 564 -4.12 16.61 4.03
N ALA A 565 -4.96 16.62 2.98
CA ALA A 565 -5.41 17.84 2.33
C ALA A 565 -6.13 18.80 3.31
N SER A 566 -6.84 18.27 4.32
CA SER A 566 -7.46 19.10 5.36
C SER A 566 -6.44 19.75 6.30
N ILE A 567 -5.32 19.09 6.59
CA ILE A 567 -4.18 19.64 7.33
C ILE A 567 -3.49 20.73 6.50
N GLU A 568 -3.23 20.49 5.21
CA GLU A 568 -2.57 21.46 4.31
C GLU A 568 -3.41 22.72 4.07
N GLN A 569 -4.73 22.57 3.91
CA GLN A 569 -5.66 23.70 3.84
C GLN A 569 -5.61 24.52 5.13
N SER A 570 -5.53 23.86 6.29
CA SER A 570 -5.41 24.53 7.59
C SER A 570 -4.05 25.19 7.81
N LEU A 571 -2.97 24.58 7.32
CA LEU A 571 -1.62 25.14 7.32
C LEU A 571 -1.56 26.42 6.46
N THR A 572 -2.04 26.34 5.21
CA THR A 572 -2.16 27.49 4.31
C THR A 572 -2.98 28.61 4.95
N ARG A 573 -4.12 28.25 5.56
CA ARG A 573 -4.99 29.22 6.23
C ARG A 573 -4.35 29.83 7.50
N ALA A 574 -3.57 29.07 8.24
CA ALA A 574 -2.80 29.55 9.39
C ALA A 574 -1.72 30.56 8.99
N VAL A 575 -1.02 30.30 7.87
CA VAL A 575 -0.06 31.22 7.25
C VAL A 575 -0.75 32.50 6.79
N MET A 576 -1.88 32.42 6.05
CA MET A 576 -2.66 33.60 5.64
C MET A 576 -3.03 34.49 6.84
N LEU A 577 -3.56 33.90 7.91
CA LEU A 577 -4.06 34.64 9.07
C LEU A 577 -2.92 35.31 9.87
N SER A 578 -1.79 34.62 10.02
CA SER A 578 -0.69 35.07 10.89
C SER A 578 0.29 35.99 10.18
N GLY A 579 0.66 35.65 8.93
CA GLY A 579 1.49 36.49 8.06
C GLY A 579 0.74 37.64 7.40
N ARG A 580 -0.61 37.66 7.51
CA ARG A 580 -1.51 38.63 6.85
C ARG A 580 -1.41 38.60 5.32
N LEU A 581 -1.10 37.44 4.78
CA LEU A 581 -0.94 37.18 3.35
C LEU A 581 -2.30 36.96 2.67
N SER A 582 -2.39 37.31 1.39
CA SER A 582 -3.46 36.85 0.51
C SER A 582 -3.39 35.33 0.28
N SER A 583 -4.42 34.76 -0.37
CA SER A 583 -4.45 33.32 -0.64
C SER A 583 -3.33 32.88 -1.59
N GLU A 584 -3.01 33.71 -2.58
CA GLU A 584 -1.97 33.43 -3.58
C GLU A 584 -0.56 33.54 -2.96
N GLU A 585 -0.33 34.55 -2.11
CA GLU A 585 0.93 34.71 -1.38
C GLU A 585 1.15 33.57 -0.37
N ALA A 586 0.11 33.13 0.35
CA ALA A 586 0.22 32.01 1.28
C ALA A 586 0.46 30.67 0.57
N ALA A 587 -0.22 30.41 -0.55
CA ALA A 587 0.05 29.24 -1.39
C ALA A 587 1.50 29.26 -1.92
N SER A 588 1.96 30.42 -2.39
CA SER A 588 3.35 30.60 -2.86
C SER A 588 4.38 30.40 -1.74
N TYR A 589 4.05 30.77 -0.50
CA TYR A 589 4.88 30.55 0.69
C TYR A 589 5.01 29.06 1.02
N ILE A 590 3.90 28.32 1.04
CA ILE A 590 3.90 26.86 1.28
C ILE A 590 4.68 26.13 0.18
N ALA A 591 4.41 26.45 -1.10
CA ALA A 591 5.14 25.90 -2.24
C ALA A 591 6.65 26.22 -2.20
N ALA A 592 7.03 27.38 -1.65
CA ALA A 592 8.43 27.71 -1.45
C ALA A 592 9.10 26.84 -0.39
N LEU A 593 8.42 26.56 0.74
CA LEU A 593 8.92 25.68 1.80
C LEU A 593 9.00 24.21 1.37
N GLN A 594 8.00 23.71 0.64
CA GLN A 594 8.03 22.37 0.02
C GLN A 594 9.24 22.24 -0.93
N ARG A 595 9.42 23.22 -1.83
CA ARG A 595 10.57 23.26 -2.76
C ARG A 595 11.94 23.38 -2.07
N THR A 596 12.02 23.87 -0.84
CA THR A 596 13.25 23.87 -0.03
C THR A 596 13.31 22.72 0.98
N ASN A 597 12.46 21.71 0.84
CA ASN A 597 12.36 20.54 1.73
C ASN A 597 12.16 20.89 3.22
N HIS A 598 11.58 22.06 3.51
CA HIS A 598 11.18 22.49 4.85
C HIS A 598 9.74 22.06 5.19
N ILE A 599 8.98 21.58 4.22
CA ILE A 599 7.76 20.79 4.43
C ILE A 599 8.01 19.40 3.83
N GLN A 600 7.84 18.35 4.63
CA GLN A 600 8.06 16.94 4.26
C GLN A 600 6.82 16.11 4.62
N GLN A 601 6.52 15.06 3.85
CA GLN A 601 5.31 14.21 3.98
C GLN A 601 5.62 12.70 3.94
#